data_AF-M0JI08-F1
#
_entry.id   AF-M0JI08-F1
#
_cell.length_a   1.000
_cell.length_b   1.000
_cell.length_c   1.000
_cell.angle_alpha   90.00
_cell.angle_beta   90.00
_cell.angle_gamma   90.00
#
_symmetry.space_group_name_H-M   'P 1'
#
loop_
_entity.id
_entity.type
_entity.pdbx_description
1 polymer ?
#
loop_
_entity_poly.entity_id
_entity_poly.type
_entity_poly.pdbx_seq_one_letter_code
_entity_poly.pdbx_strand_id
1 'polypeptide(L)'
;MRVIKLIDDAVLPDGRDGFTERELKELADEDGSVFDCELKTALTNLCSTSVPQTDGEGETNVLTRWFPPGPETYVISERLDDVVNGEFEETVVDDREALVDHIQDDDAPDSGDERAVADGGVTVRSVVSEALDVDPDGVVDHLRAGELGDQVDRINGAIDGIENHDEADRRDTYGRITFRHVAYRYYFTEAVAAYLH
;
A
#
# COMPACT_ATOMS: atom_id res chain seq x y z
N MET A 1 -1.01 -5.48 -11.04
CA MET A 1 -1.71 -5.97 -9.81
C MET A 1 -1.45 -7.45 -9.47
N ARG A 2 -0.47 -8.12 -10.10
CA ARG A 2 -0.18 -9.55 -9.80
C ARG A 2 0.66 -9.74 -8.53
N VAL A 3 1.53 -8.77 -8.24
CA VAL A 3 2.45 -8.80 -7.10
C VAL A 3 1.72 -8.72 -5.76
N ILE A 4 0.67 -7.90 -5.68
CA ILE A 4 -0.21 -7.78 -4.50
C ILE A 4 -0.78 -9.16 -4.14
N LYS A 5 -1.29 -9.91 -5.12
CA LYS A 5 -1.85 -11.25 -4.87
C LYS A 5 -0.80 -12.22 -4.32
N LEU A 6 0.44 -12.17 -4.82
CA LEU A 6 1.53 -13.04 -4.35
C LEU A 6 1.93 -12.78 -2.90
N ILE A 7 1.86 -11.53 -2.42
CA ILE A 7 2.14 -11.17 -1.03
C ILE A 7 1.01 -11.67 -0.10
N ASP A 8 -0.23 -11.67 -0.58
CA ASP A 8 -1.39 -12.13 0.19
C ASP A 8 -1.57 -13.66 0.18
N ASP A 9 -0.99 -14.37 -0.78
CA ASP A 9 -1.09 -15.83 -0.89
C ASP A 9 0.00 -16.55 -0.06
N ALA A 10 0.64 -15.88 0.90
CA ALA A 10 1.67 -16.48 1.76
C ALA A 10 1.08 -17.61 2.63
N VAL A 11 1.31 -18.85 2.19
CA VAL A 11 0.89 -20.09 2.87
C VAL A 11 1.80 -20.38 4.07
N LEU A 12 1.23 -20.97 5.13
CA LEU A 12 1.99 -21.41 6.29
C LEU A 12 3.06 -22.46 5.89
N PRO A 13 4.13 -22.63 6.68
CA PRO A 13 5.22 -23.56 6.35
C PRO A 13 4.79 -25.02 6.16
N ASP A 14 3.65 -25.39 6.74
CA ASP A 14 3.04 -26.72 6.69
C ASP A 14 1.95 -26.85 5.60
N GLY A 15 1.78 -25.85 4.75
CA GLY A 15 0.82 -25.87 3.65
C GLY A 15 -0.62 -25.54 4.05
N ARG A 16 -0.87 -25.16 5.31
CA ARG A 16 -2.19 -24.74 5.77
C ARG A 16 -2.46 -23.28 5.42
N ASP A 17 -3.74 -22.98 5.18
CA ASP A 17 -4.20 -21.61 5.05
C ASP A 17 -4.27 -20.96 6.44
N GLY A 18 -3.70 -19.76 6.55
CA GLY A 18 -3.80 -18.92 7.73
C GLY A 18 -4.57 -17.65 7.40
N PHE A 19 -5.37 -17.18 8.34
CA PHE A 19 -6.20 -15.99 8.15
C PHE A 19 -5.48 -14.74 8.68
N THR A 20 -5.58 -13.63 7.98
CA THR A 20 -5.21 -12.32 8.50
C THR A 20 -6.26 -11.83 9.49
N GLU A 21 -5.91 -10.85 10.34
CA GLU A 21 -6.90 -10.19 11.23
C GLU A 21 -8.07 -9.60 10.44
N ARG A 22 -7.80 -9.08 9.24
CA ARG A 22 -8.83 -8.53 8.35
C ARG A 22 -9.80 -9.60 7.87
N GLU A 23 -9.30 -10.73 7.37
CA GLU A 23 -10.16 -11.84 6.92
C GLU A 23 -10.98 -12.42 8.08
N LEU A 24 -10.40 -12.54 9.27
CA LEU A 24 -11.13 -12.98 10.46
C LEU A 24 -12.24 -11.99 10.86
N LYS A 25 -11.99 -10.69 10.67
CA LYS A 25 -13.01 -9.66 10.90
C LYS A 25 -14.14 -9.75 9.87
N GLU A 26 -13.81 -9.86 8.59
CA GLU A 26 -14.77 -10.01 7.49
C GLU A 26 -15.65 -11.24 7.72
N LEU A 27 -15.06 -12.40 8.06
CA LEU A 27 -15.81 -13.62 8.40
C LEU A 27 -16.73 -13.43 9.62
N ALA A 28 -16.24 -12.77 10.67
CA ALA A 28 -17.06 -12.53 11.85
C ALA A 28 -18.23 -11.59 11.58
N ASP A 29 -18.01 -10.54 10.77
CA ASP A 29 -19.05 -9.60 10.35
C ASP A 29 -20.10 -10.30 9.47
N GLU A 30 -19.68 -11.22 8.58
CA GLU A 30 -20.57 -12.05 7.74
C GLU A 30 -21.43 -13.01 8.57
N ASP A 31 -20.84 -13.67 9.57
CA ASP A 31 -21.54 -14.59 10.47
C ASP A 31 -22.40 -13.86 11.53
N GLY A 32 -22.33 -12.52 11.58
CA GLY A 32 -23.01 -11.71 12.60
C GLY A 32 -22.48 -11.96 14.01
N SER A 33 -21.23 -12.43 14.11
CA SER A 33 -20.55 -12.71 15.38
C SER A 33 -20.22 -11.41 16.10
N VAL A 34 -20.65 -11.29 17.35
CA VAL A 34 -20.32 -10.16 18.21
C VAL A 34 -19.25 -10.60 19.21
N PHE A 35 -18.09 -9.94 19.16
CA PHE A 35 -17.04 -10.17 20.15
C PHE A 35 -17.27 -9.28 21.38
N ASP A 36 -17.08 -9.86 22.58
CA ASP A 36 -17.14 -9.13 23.85
C ASP A 36 -15.98 -8.12 24.03
N CYS A 37 -14.98 -8.17 23.15
CA CYS A 37 -13.83 -7.27 23.12
C CYS A 37 -13.39 -7.04 21.68
N GLU A 38 -12.45 -6.10 21.48
CA GLU A 38 -11.86 -5.90 20.15
C GLU A 38 -11.22 -7.20 19.63
N LEU A 39 -11.39 -7.48 18.33
CA LEU A 39 -10.87 -8.69 17.69
C LEU A 39 -9.38 -8.91 17.98
N LYS A 40 -8.57 -7.84 17.93
CA LYS A 40 -7.14 -7.89 18.27
C LYS A 40 -6.87 -8.40 19.69
N THR A 41 -7.68 -7.98 20.66
CA THR A 41 -7.59 -8.45 22.04
C THR A 41 -8.00 -9.92 22.13
N ALA A 42 -9.09 -10.31 21.46
CA ALA A 42 -9.53 -11.70 21.39
C ALA A 42 -8.45 -12.61 20.80
N LEU A 43 -7.85 -12.24 19.67
CA LEU A 43 -6.76 -12.99 19.03
C LEU A 43 -5.52 -13.07 19.94
N THR A 44 -5.17 -11.99 20.62
CA THR A 44 -4.06 -11.97 21.58
C THR A 44 -4.29 -12.94 22.73
N ASN A 45 -5.50 -12.95 23.27
CA ASN A 45 -5.89 -13.87 24.34
C ASN A 45 -5.87 -15.32 23.86
N LEU A 46 -6.41 -15.62 22.67
CA LEU A 46 -6.40 -16.96 22.09
C LEU A 46 -4.99 -17.47 21.77
N CYS A 47 -4.09 -16.59 21.34
CA CYS A 47 -2.66 -16.90 21.18
C CYS A 47 -1.94 -17.18 22.50
N SER A 48 -2.46 -16.68 23.62
CA SER A 48 -1.90 -16.86 24.96
C SER A 48 -2.63 -17.95 25.77
N THR A 49 -3.74 -18.47 25.25
CA THR A 49 -4.55 -19.48 25.91
C THR A 49 -4.05 -20.86 25.49
N SER A 50 -3.58 -21.63 26.45
CA SER A 50 -3.17 -23.02 26.22
C SER A 50 -4.32 -23.98 26.51
N VAL A 51 -4.41 -25.05 25.72
CA VAL A 51 -5.31 -26.18 25.88
C VAL A 51 -4.50 -27.48 25.93
N PRO A 52 -4.95 -28.50 26.67
CA PRO A 52 -4.26 -29.79 26.74
C PRO A 52 -4.22 -30.48 25.37
N GLN A 53 -3.09 -31.10 25.05
CA GLN A 53 -2.94 -31.88 23.81
C GLN A 53 -3.73 -33.19 23.86
N THR A 54 -4.19 -33.65 22.70
CA THR A 54 -5.09 -34.79 22.53
C THR A 54 -4.45 -36.14 22.91
N ASP A 55 -3.12 -36.22 22.88
CA ASP A 55 -2.30 -37.39 23.24
C ASP A 55 -1.83 -37.40 24.70
N GLY A 56 -2.22 -36.39 25.49
CA GLY A 56 -2.11 -36.41 26.95
C GLY A 56 -0.78 -35.94 27.53
N GLU A 57 0.18 -35.50 26.71
CA GLU A 57 1.45 -34.95 27.19
C GLU A 57 1.70 -33.54 26.65
N GLY A 58 1.21 -32.52 27.37
CA GLY A 58 1.56 -31.11 27.12
C GLY A 58 0.35 -30.20 26.93
N GLU A 59 0.64 -28.90 26.83
CA GLU A 59 -0.33 -27.87 26.49
C GLU A 59 0.09 -27.21 25.18
N THR A 60 -0.88 -26.83 24.34
CA THR A 60 -0.66 -26.10 23.10
C THR A 60 -1.59 -24.90 23.03
N ASN A 61 -1.19 -23.83 22.34
CA ASN A 61 -2.05 -22.65 22.22
C ASN A 61 -3.31 -22.97 21.41
N VAL A 62 -4.41 -22.30 21.71
CA VAL A 62 -5.64 -22.43 20.89
C VAL A 62 -5.36 -21.96 19.47
N LEU A 63 -4.69 -20.82 19.36
CA LEU A 63 -4.36 -20.19 18.11
C LEU A 63 -2.87 -19.86 18.08
N THR A 64 -2.26 -19.98 16.91
CA THR A 64 -0.88 -19.56 16.68
C THR A 64 -0.88 -18.41 15.67
N ARG A 65 -0.02 -17.43 15.90
CA ARG A 65 0.31 -16.40 14.92
C ARG A 65 1.63 -16.73 14.24
N TRP A 66 1.69 -16.53 12.94
CA TRP A 66 2.89 -16.68 12.14
C TRP A 66 3.11 -15.41 11.33
N PHE A 67 4.37 -14.99 11.23
CA PHE A 67 4.75 -13.89 10.37
C PHE A 67 5.42 -14.46 9.13
N PRO A 68 4.93 -14.15 7.91
CA PRO A 68 5.56 -14.62 6.68
C PRO A 68 7.04 -14.25 6.61
N PRO A 69 7.91 -15.14 6.08
CA PRO A 69 9.31 -14.81 5.86
C PRO A 69 9.42 -13.72 4.78
N GLY A 70 10.42 -12.85 4.93
CA GLY A 70 10.65 -11.74 4.02
C GLY A 70 10.69 -10.40 4.77
N PRO A 71 10.69 -9.27 4.02
CA PRO A 71 10.63 -7.96 4.62
C PRO A 71 9.26 -7.72 5.29
N GLU A 72 9.25 -6.95 6.37
CA GLU A 72 8.00 -6.56 7.05
C GLU A 72 7.14 -5.63 6.19
N THR A 73 7.76 -4.94 5.23
CA THR A 73 7.11 -4.01 4.30
C THR A 73 7.65 -4.22 2.89
N TYR A 74 6.74 -4.33 1.93
CA TYR A 74 7.03 -4.33 0.51
C TYR A 74 6.74 -2.93 -0.06
N VAL A 75 7.67 -2.41 -0.84
CA VAL A 75 7.50 -1.17 -1.60
C VAL A 75 7.11 -1.56 -3.02
N ILE A 76 5.98 -1.05 -3.48
CA ILE A 76 5.38 -1.43 -4.77
C ILE A 76 5.31 -0.19 -5.66
N SER A 77 5.90 -0.28 -6.85
CA SER A 77 5.76 0.75 -7.89
C SER A 77 4.60 0.40 -8.82
N GLU A 78 3.67 1.33 -8.97
CA GLU A 78 2.56 1.19 -9.92
C GLU A 78 3.07 1.21 -11.38
N ARG A 79 4.05 2.07 -11.69
CA ARG A 79 4.62 2.20 -13.04
C ARG A 79 5.31 0.92 -13.50
N LEU A 80 6.04 0.26 -12.61
CA LEU A 80 6.76 -0.98 -12.92
C LEU A 80 5.91 -2.23 -12.73
N ASP A 81 4.74 -2.11 -12.07
CA ASP A 81 3.93 -3.23 -11.57
C ASP A 81 4.75 -4.27 -10.77
N ASP A 82 5.76 -3.82 -9.99
CA ASP A 82 6.70 -4.69 -9.30
C ASP A 82 7.09 -4.21 -7.88
N VAL A 83 7.70 -5.11 -7.10
CA VAL A 83 8.33 -4.83 -5.80
C VAL A 83 9.70 -4.20 -6.03
N VAL A 84 9.92 -3.00 -5.47
CA VAL A 84 11.14 -2.21 -5.66
C VAL A 84 11.97 -2.05 -4.37
N ASN A 85 11.89 -2.98 -3.42
CA ASN A 85 12.57 -2.85 -2.12
C ASN A 85 14.09 -2.54 -2.22
N GLY A 86 14.78 -3.10 -3.22
CA GLY A 86 16.21 -2.86 -3.45
C GLY A 86 16.52 -1.62 -4.29
N GLU A 87 15.53 -1.09 -4.98
CA GLU A 87 15.62 0.00 -5.96
C GLU A 87 14.71 1.18 -5.54
N PHE A 88 14.32 1.24 -4.26
CA PHE A 88 13.33 2.18 -3.75
C PHE A 88 13.73 3.63 -4.01
N GLU A 89 14.96 3.99 -3.63
CA GLU A 89 15.48 5.35 -3.80
C GLU A 89 15.53 5.75 -5.27
N GLU A 90 16.03 4.86 -6.14
CA GLU A 90 16.09 5.08 -7.58
C GLU A 90 14.69 5.26 -8.19
N THR A 91 13.74 4.39 -7.80
CA THR A 91 12.36 4.46 -8.27
C THR A 91 11.67 5.77 -7.86
N VAL A 92 11.88 6.24 -6.62
CA VAL A 92 11.33 7.52 -6.16
C VAL A 92 11.91 8.68 -6.96
N VAL A 93 13.22 8.66 -7.21
CA VAL A 93 13.89 9.71 -8.00
C VAL A 93 13.37 9.71 -9.43
N ASP A 94 13.28 8.55 -10.08
CA ASP A 94 12.78 8.43 -11.46
C ASP A 94 11.34 8.92 -11.60
N ASP A 95 10.45 8.48 -10.70
CA ASP A 95 9.03 8.86 -10.74
C ASP A 95 8.86 10.36 -10.46
N ARG A 96 9.65 10.91 -9.52
CA ARG A 96 9.66 12.35 -9.23
C ARG A 96 10.12 13.16 -10.43
N GLU A 97 11.25 12.81 -11.04
CA GLU A 97 11.78 13.59 -12.17
C GLU A 97 10.87 13.46 -13.40
N ALA A 98 10.29 12.28 -13.67
CA ALA A 98 9.30 12.12 -14.73
C ALA A 98 8.01 12.93 -14.49
N LEU A 99 7.58 13.09 -13.24
CA LEU A 99 6.47 13.98 -12.88
C LEU A 99 6.85 15.46 -13.04
N VAL A 100 8.07 15.85 -12.67
CA VAL A 100 8.59 17.22 -12.87
C VAL A 100 8.66 17.55 -14.35
N ASP A 101 9.15 16.63 -15.18
CA ASP A 101 9.19 16.80 -16.64
C ASP A 101 7.79 17.00 -17.22
N HIS A 102 6.79 16.24 -16.73
CA HIS A 102 5.40 16.44 -17.14
C HIS A 102 4.89 17.85 -16.80
N ILE A 103 5.13 18.32 -15.58
CA ILE A 103 4.73 19.67 -15.15
C ILE A 103 5.37 20.74 -16.05
N GLN A 104 6.66 20.61 -16.35
CA GLN A 104 7.42 21.60 -17.11
C GLN A 104 7.09 21.60 -18.61
N ASP A 105 6.81 20.43 -19.18
CA ASP A 105 6.36 20.31 -20.57
C ASP A 105 5.04 21.03 -20.81
N ASP A 106 4.12 20.95 -19.85
CA ASP A 106 2.80 21.60 -19.92
C ASP A 106 2.88 23.13 -19.78
N ASP A 107 3.93 23.64 -19.13
CA ASP A 107 4.20 25.08 -19.00
C ASP A 107 4.78 25.71 -20.28
N ALA A 108 5.33 24.92 -21.21
CA ALA A 108 6.08 25.46 -22.35
C ALA A 108 5.15 26.08 -23.42
N PRO A 109 5.41 27.32 -23.89
CA PRO A 109 4.70 27.86 -25.04
C PRO A 109 5.19 27.15 -26.30
N ASP A 110 4.34 26.29 -26.85
CA ASP A 110 4.60 25.45 -28.01
C ASP A 110 5.24 26.28 -29.15
N SER A 111 6.52 26.02 -29.43
CA SER A 111 7.26 26.76 -30.44
C SER A 111 6.85 26.31 -31.84
N GLY A 112 5.94 27.07 -32.46
CA GLY A 112 5.74 27.11 -33.92
C GLY A 112 4.37 26.59 -34.39
N ASP A 113 3.56 27.52 -34.91
CA ASP A 113 2.19 27.37 -35.44
C ASP A 113 1.09 27.05 -34.40
N GLU A 114 0.46 28.14 -33.95
CA GLU A 114 -0.94 28.19 -33.49
C GLU A 114 -1.36 27.22 -32.36
N ARG A 115 -0.69 27.28 -31.22
CA ARG A 115 -1.38 27.21 -29.92
C ARG A 115 -0.97 28.39 -29.05
N ALA A 116 -1.63 29.51 -29.29
CA ALA A 116 -1.70 30.55 -28.29
C ALA A 116 -2.50 29.99 -27.10
N VAL A 117 -1.83 29.56 -26.04
CA VAL A 117 -2.44 29.48 -24.71
C VAL A 117 -2.58 30.94 -24.24
N ALA A 118 -3.57 31.62 -24.80
CA ALA A 118 -3.83 33.05 -24.63
C ALA A 118 -4.83 33.35 -23.49
N ASP A 119 -5.31 32.34 -22.79
CA ASP A 119 -6.13 32.48 -21.59
C ASP A 119 -5.51 31.61 -20.51
N GLY A 120 -5.51 32.05 -19.26
CA GLY A 120 -5.08 31.27 -18.10
C GLY A 120 -5.95 30.01 -17.91
N GLY A 121 -5.69 28.99 -18.72
CA GLY A 121 -6.24 27.65 -18.59
C GLY A 121 -5.52 26.88 -17.48
N VAL A 122 -6.16 25.81 -17.03
CA VAL A 122 -5.60 24.93 -16.01
C VAL A 122 -4.37 24.22 -16.57
N THR A 123 -3.21 24.41 -15.93
CA THR A 123 -1.99 23.65 -16.23
C THR A 123 -1.80 22.53 -15.21
N VAL A 124 -1.04 21.49 -15.57
CA VAL A 124 -0.64 20.42 -14.65
C VAL A 124 0.04 21.01 -13.40
N ARG A 125 0.86 22.05 -13.56
CA ARG A 125 1.44 22.79 -12.43
C ARG A 125 0.39 23.35 -11.49
N SER A 126 -0.65 23.98 -12.01
CA SER A 126 -1.72 24.58 -11.19
C SER A 126 -2.53 23.51 -10.45
N VAL A 127 -2.79 22.36 -11.09
CA VAL A 127 -3.47 21.23 -10.45
C VAL A 127 -2.64 20.64 -9.32
N VAL A 128 -1.34 20.41 -9.56
CA VAL A 128 -0.43 19.87 -8.54
C VAL A 128 -0.24 20.87 -7.40
N SER A 129 -0.15 22.17 -7.72
CA SER A 129 -0.09 23.26 -6.74
C SER A 129 -1.30 23.25 -5.80
N GLU A 130 -2.51 23.13 -6.36
CA GLU A 130 -3.74 23.03 -5.56
C GLU A 130 -3.78 21.75 -4.73
N ALA A 131 -3.45 20.60 -5.33
CA ALA A 131 -3.48 19.31 -4.66
C ALA A 131 -2.49 19.20 -3.48
N LEU A 132 -1.33 19.86 -3.60
CA LEU A 132 -0.29 19.86 -2.56
C LEU A 132 -0.32 21.10 -1.66
N ASP A 133 -1.28 22.01 -1.84
CA ASP A 133 -1.39 23.28 -1.11
C ASP A 133 -0.06 24.07 -1.08
N VAL A 134 0.57 24.20 -2.25
CA VAL A 134 1.86 24.89 -2.44
C VAL A 134 1.77 25.90 -3.56
N ASP A 135 2.54 26.98 -3.47
CA ASP A 135 2.62 27.98 -4.54
C ASP A 135 3.08 27.33 -5.88
N PRO A 136 2.49 27.69 -7.03
CA PRO A 136 2.85 27.13 -8.34
C PRO A 136 4.34 27.22 -8.66
N ASP A 137 5.02 28.30 -8.27
CA ASP A 137 6.45 28.47 -8.51
C ASP A 137 7.30 27.54 -7.64
N GLY A 138 6.75 27.10 -6.50
CA GLY A 138 7.40 26.22 -5.54
C GLY A 138 7.15 24.72 -5.75
N VAL A 139 6.28 24.32 -6.68
CA VAL A 139 5.87 22.91 -6.87
C VAL A 139 7.07 21.98 -7.08
N VAL A 140 8.01 22.35 -7.97
CA VAL A 140 9.17 21.49 -8.30
C VAL A 140 10.10 21.32 -7.11
N ASP A 141 10.37 22.42 -6.39
CA ASP A 141 11.20 22.37 -5.18
C ASP A 141 10.51 21.58 -4.07
N HIS A 142 9.18 21.70 -3.96
CA HIS A 142 8.38 20.96 -3.01
C HIS A 142 8.44 19.45 -3.29
N LEU A 143 8.30 19.02 -4.55
CA LEU A 143 8.43 17.61 -4.95
C LEU A 143 9.81 17.01 -4.61
N ARG A 144 10.87 17.83 -4.62
CA ARG A 144 12.27 17.40 -4.35
C ARG A 144 12.69 17.51 -2.89
N ALA A 145 11.94 18.23 -2.05
CA ALA A 145 12.32 18.48 -0.67
C ALA A 145 12.10 17.25 0.24
N GLY A 146 12.67 17.27 1.44
CA GLY A 146 12.39 16.27 2.47
C GLY A 146 13.01 14.89 2.23
N GLU A 147 12.63 13.94 3.09
CA GLU A 147 13.08 12.54 3.01
C GLU A 147 12.33 11.79 1.91
N LEU A 148 12.82 10.60 1.52
CA LEU A 148 12.18 9.80 0.46
C LEU A 148 10.70 9.49 0.75
N GLY A 149 10.34 9.30 2.02
CA GLY A 149 8.93 9.12 2.42
C GLY A 149 8.08 10.35 2.10
N ASP A 150 8.56 11.55 2.44
CA ASP A 150 7.87 12.82 2.12
C ASP A 150 7.71 12.99 0.60
N GLN A 151 8.73 12.59 -0.16
CA GLN A 151 8.70 12.65 -1.62
C GLN A 151 7.67 11.68 -2.21
N VAL A 152 7.57 10.46 -1.67
CA VAL A 152 6.52 9.50 -2.05
C VAL A 152 5.13 10.08 -1.80
N ASP A 153 4.90 10.67 -0.62
CA ASP A 153 3.61 11.26 -0.27
C ASP A 153 3.23 12.39 -1.24
N ARG A 154 4.20 13.22 -1.64
CA ARG A 154 3.97 14.31 -2.60
C ARG A 154 3.77 13.83 -4.03
N ILE A 155 4.51 12.80 -4.47
CA ILE A 155 4.29 12.16 -5.77
C ILE A 155 2.87 11.59 -5.82
N ASN A 156 2.48 10.81 -4.82
CA ASN A 156 1.15 10.22 -4.74
C ASN A 156 0.05 11.28 -4.68
N GLY A 157 0.24 12.34 -3.87
CA GLY A 157 -0.71 13.45 -3.78
C GLY A 157 -0.83 14.25 -5.09
N ALA A 158 0.28 14.45 -5.81
CA ALA A 158 0.25 15.07 -7.14
C ALA A 158 -0.50 14.21 -8.16
N ILE A 159 -0.29 12.88 -8.14
CA ILE A 159 -1.03 11.93 -8.97
C ILE A 159 -2.53 12.00 -8.66
N ASP A 160 -2.91 12.00 -7.38
CA ASP A 160 -4.30 12.13 -6.97
C ASP A 160 -4.90 13.45 -7.46
N GLY A 161 -4.16 14.56 -7.38
CA GLY A 161 -4.57 15.84 -7.91
C GLY A 161 -4.87 15.79 -9.41
N ILE A 162 -3.94 15.24 -10.19
CA ILE A 162 -4.06 15.13 -11.64
C ILE A 162 -5.23 14.22 -12.02
N GLU A 163 -5.35 13.03 -11.41
CA GLU A 163 -6.42 12.08 -11.74
C GLU A 163 -7.82 12.55 -11.37
N ASN A 164 -7.94 13.42 -10.35
CA ASN A 164 -9.23 13.97 -9.92
C ASN A 164 -9.62 15.26 -10.66
N HIS A 165 -8.77 15.77 -11.56
CA HIS A 165 -9.02 17.01 -12.27
C HIS A 165 -9.43 16.76 -13.73
N ASP A 166 -10.62 17.22 -14.13
CA ASP A 166 -11.21 16.92 -15.45
C ASP A 166 -10.41 17.46 -16.64
N GLU A 167 -9.59 18.49 -16.43
CA GLU A 167 -8.81 19.16 -17.48
C GLU A 167 -7.31 18.78 -17.47
N ALA A 168 -6.88 17.83 -16.63
CA ALA A 168 -5.49 17.37 -16.58
C ALA A 168 -5.40 15.86 -16.86
N ASP A 169 -4.51 15.49 -17.77
CA ASP A 169 -4.28 14.10 -18.14
C ASP A 169 -3.03 13.54 -17.46
N ARG A 170 -3.15 12.40 -16.79
CA ARG A 170 -1.99 11.69 -16.22
C ARG A 170 -1.15 11.03 -17.33
N ARG A 171 0.18 11.13 -17.23
CA ARG A 171 1.11 10.33 -18.06
C ARG A 171 1.45 8.98 -17.40
N ASP A 172 1.75 7.98 -18.23
CA ASP A 172 2.18 6.65 -17.78
C ASP A 172 3.68 6.59 -17.36
N THR A 173 4.40 7.70 -17.45
CA THR A 173 5.86 7.77 -17.20
C THR A 173 6.23 7.83 -15.72
N TYR A 174 5.26 7.99 -14.82
CA TYR A 174 5.42 7.99 -13.37
C TYR A 174 4.25 7.22 -12.71
N GLY A 175 4.52 6.64 -11.55
CA GLY A 175 3.59 5.76 -10.84
C GLY A 175 3.38 6.17 -9.39
N ARG A 176 2.30 5.67 -8.79
CA ARG A 176 2.19 5.65 -7.34
C ARG A 176 3.24 4.71 -6.75
N ILE A 177 3.75 5.06 -5.59
CA ILE A 177 4.62 4.20 -4.79
C ILE A 177 3.88 3.87 -3.50
N THR A 178 3.57 2.60 -3.27
CA THR A 178 2.78 2.15 -2.12
C THR A 178 3.59 1.26 -1.20
N PHE A 179 3.48 1.52 0.11
CA PHE A 179 4.03 0.66 1.15
C PHE A 179 2.98 -0.36 1.57
N ARG A 180 3.34 -1.64 1.47
CA ARG A 180 2.49 -2.74 1.86
C ARG A 180 3.10 -3.49 3.03
N HIS A 181 2.48 -3.35 4.19
CA HIS A 181 2.87 -4.08 5.39
C HIS A 181 2.38 -5.52 5.34
N VAL A 182 3.25 -6.45 5.72
CA VAL A 182 2.91 -7.86 5.85
C VAL A 182 2.12 -8.07 7.15
N ALA A 183 0.97 -8.73 7.05
CA ALA A 183 0.14 -9.06 8.20
C ALA A 183 0.54 -10.42 8.82
N TYR A 184 0.31 -10.55 10.13
CA TYR A 184 0.32 -11.87 10.77
C TYR A 184 -0.76 -12.77 10.18
N ARG A 185 -0.43 -14.06 10.10
CA ARG A 185 -1.37 -15.15 9.80
C ARG A 185 -1.73 -15.88 11.07
N TYR A 186 -3.00 -16.06 11.31
CA TYR A 186 -3.58 -16.70 12.47
C TYR A 186 -4.17 -18.06 12.04
N TYR A 187 -3.84 -19.11 12.79
CA TYR A 187 -4.33 -20.47 12.51
C TYR A 187 -4.49 -21.28 13.79
N PHE A 188 -5.45 -22.20 13.78
CA PHE A 188 -5.64 -23.14 14.88
C PHE A 188 -4.51 -24.15 14.93
N THR A 189 -4.08 -24.51 16.13
CA THR A 189 -3.17 -25.65 16.32
C THR A 189 -3.86 -26.95 15.89
N GLU A 190 -3.09 -27.94 15.47
CA GLU A 190 -3.64 -29.22 15.01
C GLU A 190 -4.56 -29.87 16.05
N ALA A 191 -4.20 -29.75 17.33
CA ALA A 191 -5.01 -30.26 18.43
C ALA A 191 -6.42 -29.62 18.43
N VAL A 192 -6.51 -28.30 18.29
CA VAL A 192 -7.81 -27.60 18.26
C VAL A 192 -8.55 -27.85 16.96
N ALA A 193 -7.85 -27.83 15.83
CA ALA A 193 -8.46 -28.12 14.53
C ALA A 193 -9.10 -29.52 14.50
N ALA A 194 -8.48 -30.52 15.13
CA ALA A 194 -9.02 -31.87 15.24
C ALA A 194 -10.31 -31.98 16.07
N TYR A 195 -10.59 -31.02 16.97
CA TYR A 195 -11.84 -30.97 17.75
C TYR A 195 -12.99 -30.24 17.04
N LEU A 196 -12.69 -29.47 15.99
CA LEU A 196 -13.68 -28.67 15.25
C LEU A 196 -14.28 -29.41 14.04
N HIS A 197 -13.83 -30.65 13.77
CA HIS A 197 -14.33 -31.56 12.73
C HIS A 197 -15.01 -32.79 13.33
#